data_AF-A0A355S4H7-F1
#
_entry.id   AF-A0A355S4H7-F1
#
_cell.length_a   1.000
_cell.length_b   1.000
_cell.length_c   1.000
_cell.angle_alpha   90.00
_cell.angle_beta   90.00
_cell.angle_gamma   90.00
#
_symmetry.space_group_name_H-M   'P 1'
#
loop_
_entity.id
_entity.type
_entity.pdbx_description
1 polymer ?
#
loop_
_entity_poly.entity_id
_entity_poly.type
_entity_poly.pdbx_seq_one_letter_code
_entity_poly.pdbx_strand_id
1 'polypeptide(L)'
;MNMNTLLIHGGIDGDKHTGAVSVPIYQTSTYKQSSLGKSSGYEYSRTGNPTRHALEKLIADLEGAKYGFAFASGMAAITAVLSLFKSGDKIIISSNIYGGTFRVLDKVFNNFGIKYEIVETRDLSLLDSKVGPSVKAIFIETPANPLMNVTDIEAVSKIAKKHNIYLIVDNTFMTPYLQRPILLG
;
A
#
# COMPACT_ATOMS: atom_id res chain seq x y z
N MET A 1 11.90 -17.08 9.95
CA MET A 1 12.37 -16.11 10.95
C MET A 1 11.16 -15.65 11.76
N ASN A 2 11.26 -15.48 13.07
CA ASN A 2 10.11 -15.00 13.88
C ASN A 2 9.97 -13.46 13.75
N MET A 3 8.81 -12.91 14.15
CA MET A 3 8.51 -11.48 14.00
C MET A 3 9.53 -10.57 14.71
N ASN A 4 9.92 -10.90 15.95
CA ASN A 4 10.88 -10.09 16.72
C ASN A 4 12.24 -10.00 16.03
N THR A 5 12.69 -11.10 15.43
CA THR A 5 13.92 -11.10 14.65
C THR A 5 13.76 -10.31 13.34
N LEU A 6 12.62 -10.41 12.65
CA LEU A 6 12.34 -9.64 11.43
C LEU A 6 12.32 -8.12 11.69
N LEU A 7 11.83 -7.67 12.83
CA LEU A 7 11.80 -6.25 13.19
C LEU A 7 13.19 -5.61 13.25
N ILE A 8 14.25 -6.41 13.49
CA ILE A 8 15.63 -5.93 13.61
C ILE A 8 16.44 -6.29 12.37
N HIS A 9 16.32 -7.53 11.88
CA HIS A 9 17.19 -8.12 10.85
C HIS A 9 16.45 -8.44 9.54
N GLY A 10 15.19 -8.01 9.41
CA GLY A 10 14.41 -8.18 8.19
C GLY A 10 14.92 -7.30 7.05
N GLY A 11 14.63 -7.70 5.82
CA GLY A 11 15.03 -6.98 4.62
C GLY A 11 16.53 -6.93 4.36
N ILE A 12 17.09 -5.72 4.25
CA ILE A 12 18.52 -5.50 3.99
C ILE A 12 19.17 -5.11 5.31
N ASP A 13 19.94 -6.02 5.89
CA ASP A 13 20.63 -5.84 7.17
C ASP A 13 22.11 -5.46 6.95
N GLY A 14 22.48 -4.27 7.45
CA GLY A 14 23.83 -3.70 7.33
C GLY A 14 24.27 -3.29 5.93
N ASP A 15 25.58 -3.03 5.80
CA ASP A 15 26.27 -2.72 4.56
C ASP A 15 27.37 -3.74 4.27
N LYS A 16 27.20 -4.48 3.17
CA LYS A 16 28.19 -5.47 2.71
C LYS A 16 29.49 -4.84 2.21
N HIS A 17 29.47 -3.56 1.81
CA HIS A 17 30.66 -2.92 1.27
C HIS A 17 31.66 -2.54 2.37
N THR A 18 31.19 -1.94 3.46
CA THR A 18 32.04 -1.46 4.56
C THR A 18 32.01 -2.33 5.81
N GLY A 19 31.01 -3.21 5.95
CA GLY A 19 30.76 -3.96 7.18
C GLY A 19 30.00 -3.15 8.24
N ALA A 20 29.43 -1.98 7.90
CA ALA A 20 28.59 -1.25 8.83
C ALA A 20 27.38 -2.09 9.23
N VAL A 21 27.09 -2.14 10.54
CA VAL A 21 25.95 -2.91 11.08
C VAL A 21 24.62 -2.28 10.69
N SER A 22 24.57 -0.95 10.54
CA SER A 22 23.39 -0.24 10.07
C SER A 22 23.53 0.15 8.61
N VAL A 23 22.39 0.24 7.91
CA VAL A 23 22.33 0.75 6.53
C VAL A 23 22.74 2.24 6.54
N PRO A 24 23.76 2.65 5.75
CA PRO A 24 24.15 4.05 5.64
C PRO A 24 23.03 4.95 5.10
N ILE A 25 23.09 6.24 5.44
CA ILE A 25 22.17 7.24 4.89
C ILE A 25 22.74 7.79 3.58
N TYR A 26 22.13 7.41 2.45
CA TYR A 26 22.56 7.82 1.12
C TYR A 26 21.92 9.17 0.74
N GLN A 27 22.54 10.26 1.19
CA GLN A 27 22.16 11.64 0.83
C GLN A 27 22.80 12.10 -0.50
N THR A 28 22.66 11.28 -1.54
CA THR A 28 23.07 11.61 -2.90
C THR A 28 21.86 11.62 -3.83
N SER A 29 21.89 12.45 -4.87
CA SER A 29 20.85 12.47 -5.91
C SER A 29 21.12 11.46 -7.03
N THR A 30 22.38 11.21 -7.37
CA THR A 30 22.80 10.42 -8.54
C THR A 30 23.97 9.48 -8.21
N TYR A 31 24.17 8.47 -9.05
CA TYR A 31 25.20 7.44 -8.88
C TYR A 31 26.05 7.34 -10.14
N LYS A 32 27.35 7.08 -9.95
CA LYS A 32 28.29 6.93 -11.07
C LYS A 32 27.90 5.74 -11.94
N GLN A 33 27.67 5.99 -13.23
CA GLN A 33 27.43 4.95 -14.24
C GLN A 33 28.72 4.63 -14.98
N SER A 34 28.95 3.36 -15.31
CA SER A 34 30.14 2.92 -16.05
C SER A 34 30.04 3.29 -17.54
N SER A 35 28.83 3.23 -18.10
CA SER A 35 28.46 3.74 -19.41
C SER A 35 26.95 3.98 -19.43
N LEU A 36 26.44 4.67 -20.46
CA LEU A 36 25.00 4.81 -20.67
C LEU A 36 24.32 3.44 -20.66
N GLY A 37 23.23 3.32 -19.89
CA GLY A 37 22.44 2.09 -19.77
C GLY A 37 23.08 0.97 -18.93
N LYS A 38 24.27 1.18 -18.34
CA LYS A 38 24.91 0.22 -17.42
C LYS A 38 24.79 0.69 -15.97
N SER A 39 23.68 0.31 -15.35
CA SER A 39 23.39 0.56 -13.94
C SER A 39 24.15 -0.38 -13.01
N SER A 40 24.59 0.14 -11.86
CA SER A 40 25.01 -0.67 -10.71
C SER A 40 23.83 -1.11 -9.83
N GLY A 41 22.60 -0.83 -10.25
CA GLY A 41 21.36 -1.02 -9.50
C GLY A 41 20.73 0.30 -9.04
N TYR A 42 21.50 1.40 -9.02
CA TYR A 42 21.01 2.74 -8.69
C TYR A 42 21.53 3.75 -9.72
N GLU A 43 20.66 4.66 -10.14
CA GLU A 43 20.98 5.71 -11.12
C GLU A 43 20.60 7.08 -10.59
N TYR A 44 19.36 7.22 -10.12
CA TYR A 44 18.82 8.46 -9.57
C TYR A 44 17.95 8.17 -8.35
N SER A 45 18.16 8.91 -7.26
CA SER A 45 17.59 8.59 -5.94
C SER A 45 16.08 8.65 -5.86
N ARG A 46 15.40 9.40 -6.75
CA ARG A 46 13.94 9.32 -6.86
C ARG A 46 13.48 7.94 -7.34
N THR A 47 14.16 7.36 -8.33
CA THR A 47 13.86 6.03 -8.87
C THR A 47 14.26 4.92 -7.89
N GLY A 48 15.45 5.02 -7.29
CA GLY A 48 15.94 4.06 -6.30
C GLY A 48 17.04 4.65 -5.43
N ASN A 49 16.97 4.40 -4.13
CA ASN A 49 17.94 4.88 -3.14
C ASN A 49 18.20 3.74 -2.13
N PRO A 50 19.45 3.38 -1.80
CA PRO A 50 19.73 2.23 -0.94
C PRO A 50 19.08 2.31 0.45
N THR A 51 19.07 3.49 1.07
CA THR A 51 18.43 3.69 2.38
C THR A 51 16.92 3.45 2.29
N ARG A 52 16.26 3.99 1.26
CA ARG A 52 14.81 3.76 1.04
C ARG A 52 14.52 2.31 0.68
N HIS A 53 15.35 1.70 -0.16
CA HIS A 53 15.18 0.31 -0.59
C HIS A 53 15.27 -0.67 0.59
N ALA A 54 16.17 -0.42 1.56
CA ALA A 54 16.23 -1.21 2.79
C ALA A 54 14.91 -1.13 3.59
N LEU A 55 14.36 0.07 3.76
CA LEU A 55 13.05 0.28 4.40
C LEU A 55 11.92 -0.43 3.64
N GLU A 56 11.88 -0.28 2.31
CA GLU A 56 10.89 -0.90 1.43
C GLU A 56 10.94 -2.43 1.49
N LYS A 57 12.15 -3.01 1.57
CA LYS A 57 12.32 -4.45 1.73
C LYS A 57 11.88 -4.92 3.12
N LEU A 58 12.22 -4.19 4.17
CA LEU A 58 11.83 -4.53 5.55
C LEU A 58 10.30 -4.53 5.69
N ILE A 59 9.62 -3.48 5.23
CA ILE A 59 8.16 -3.43 5.35
C ILE A 59 7.47 -4.52 4.53
N ALA A 60 8.04 -4.87 3.36
CA ALA A 60 7.55 -5.99 2.56
C ALA A 60 7.67 -7.32 3.33
N ASP A 61 8.81 -7.57 3.97
CA ASP A 61 9.00 -8.81 4.75
C ASP A 61 8.09 -8.87 5.97
N LEU A 62 7.86 -7.75 6.65
CA LEU A 62 6.97 -7.67 7.81
C LEU A 62 5.51 -7.95 7.42
N GLU A 63 5.04 -7.39 6.31
CA GLU A 63 3.68 -7.63 5.78
C GLU A 63 3.52 -9.01 5.13
N GLY A 64 4.62 -9.72 4.83
CA GLY A 64 4.59 -10.94 4.01
C GLY A 64 4.37 -10.65 2.52
N ALA A 65 4.69 -9.43 2.08
CA ALA A 65 4.61 -8.97 0.70
C ALA A 65 5.84 -9.37 -0.13
N LYS A 66 5.68 -9.36 -1.45
CA LYS A 66 6.81 -9.46 -2.38
C LYS A 66 7.56 -8.13 -2.54
N TYR A 67 6.86 -7.00 -2.40
CA TYR A 67 7.38 -5.66 -2.67
C TYR A 67 6.84 -4.65 -1.64
N GLY A 68 7.60 -3.58 -1.41
CA GLY A 68 7.21 -2.43 -0.61
C GLY A 68 7.63 -1.13 -1.32
N PHE A 69 6.90 -0.04 -1.07
CA PHE A 69 7.17 1.26 -1.69
C PHE A 69 6.99 2.36 -0.63
N ALA A 70 8.01 3.17 -0.43
CA ALA A 70 7.98 4.25 0.55
C ALA A 70 7.63 5.58 -0.12
N PHE A 71 6.69 6.32 0.48
CA PHE A 71 6.20 7.60 0.00
C PHE A 71 6.43 8.71 1.02
N ALA A 72 6.31 9.96 0.57
CA ALA A 72 6.48 11.13 1.43
C ALA A 72 5.40 11.27 2.53
N SER A 73 4.25 10.62 2.35
CA SER A 73 3.16 10.56 3.34
C SER A 73 2.19 9.41 3.02
N GLY A 74 1.30 9.07 3.95
CA GLY A 74 0.19 8.15 3.70
C GLY A 74 -0.72 8.65 2.58
N MET A 75 -0.96 9.97 2.48
CA MET A 75 -1.72 10.55 1.38
C MET A 75 -1.01 10.39 0.03
N ALA A 76 0.32 10.53 -0.02
CA ALA A 76 1.07 10.28 -1.26
C ALA A 76 0.98 8.80 -1.69
N ALA A 77 1.00 7.86 -0.74
CA ALA A 77 0.78 6.44 -1.01
C ALA A 77 -0.64 6.18 -1.56
N ILE A 78 -1.67 6.73 -0.90
CA ILE A 78 -3.07 6.63 -1.35
C ILE A 78 -3.21 7.23 -2.76
N THR A 79 -2.68 8.43 -3.00
CA THR A 79 -2.72 9.05 -4.33
C THR A 79 -2.02 8.19 -5.38
N ALA A 80 -0.88 7.58 -5.07
CA ALA A 80 -0.19 6.68 -6.00
C ALA A 80 -1.04 5.43 -6.33
N VAL A 81 -1.66 4.82 -5.32
CA VAL A 81 -2.58 3.68 -5.51
C VAL A 81 -3.80 4.07 -6.33
N LEU A 82 -4.41 5.22 -6.04
CA LEU A 82 -5.56 5.74 -6.80
C LEU A 82 -5.20 6.10 -8.24
N SER A 83 -3.92 6.38 -8.53
CA SER A 83 -3.44 6.63 -9.89
C SER A 83 -3.33 5.37 -10.75
N LEU A 84 -3.60 4.18 -10.19
CA LEU A 84 -3.73 2.94 -10.97
C LEU A 84 -5.03 2.85 -11.76
N PHE A 85 -6.04 3.64 -11.37
CA PHE A 85 -7.36 3.66 -11.98
C PHE A 85 -7.43 4.75 -13.06
N LYS A 86 -8.45 4.65 -13.92
CA LYS A 86 -8.68 5.58 -15.03
C LYS A 86 -10.10 6.12 -15.02
N SER A 87 -10.32 7.16 -15.83
CA SER A 87 -11.66 7.74 -16.02
C SER A 87 -12.69 6.67 -16.39
N GLY A 88 -13.84 6.69 -15.72
CA GLY A 88 -14.91 5.69 -15.85
C GLY A 88 -14.86 4.58 -14.80
N ASP A 89 -13.73 4.38 -14.11
CA ASP A 89 -13.63 3.42 -13.02
C ASP A 89 -14.35 3.94 -11.77
N LYS A 90 -14.87 3.01 -10.98
CA LYS A 90 -15.49 3.25 -9.68
C LYS A 90 -14.74 2.48 -8.57
N ILE A 91 -14.55 3.11 -7.43
CA ILE A 91 -13.97 2.50 -6.22
C ILE A 91 -15.03 2.45 -5.12
N ILE A 92 -15.28 1.28 -4.55
CA ILE A 92 -16.08 1.18 -3.33
C ILE A 92 -15.20 1.55 -2.14
N ILE A 93 -15.66 2.45 -1.28
CA ILE A 93 -14.98 2.79 -0.03
C ILE A 93 -15.86 2.46 1.17
N SER A 94 -15.23 2.06 2.28
CA SER A 94 -15.91 1.83 3.56
C SER A 94 -16.69 3.08 4.02
N SER A 95 -17.86 2.87 4.62
CA SER A 95 -18.69 3.89 5.28
C SER A 95 -17.94 4.63 6.39
N ASN A 96 -16.95 3.97 6.99
CA ASN A 96 -16.04 4.55 7.95
C ASN A 96 -14.60 4.39 7.43
N ILE A 97 -13.97 5.51 7.11
CA ILE A 97 -12.63 5.58 6.54
C ILE A 97 -12.02 6.94 6.89
N TYR A 98 -10.69 7.01 6.92
CA TYR A 98 -9.95 8.25 7.08
C TYR A 98 -10.48 9.34 6.14
N GLY A 99 -10.86 10.49 6.71
CA GLY A 99 -11.45 11.59 5.96
C GLY A 99 -10.56 12.16 4.85
N GLY A 100 -9.23 11.98 4.94
CA GLY A 100 -8.32 12.33 3.85
C GLY A 100 -8.49 11.43 2.62
N THR A 101 -8.74 10.13 2.81
CA THR A 101 -9.03 9.18 1.73
C THR A 101 -10.32 9.55 0.99
N PHE A 102 -11.39 9.84 1.74
CA PHE A 102 -12.63 10.35 1.16
C PHE A 102 -12.40 11.68 0.41
N ARG A 103 -11.72 12.65 1.04
CA ARG A 103 -11.51 13.98 0.47
C ARG A 103 -10.70 13.94 -0.82
N VAL A 104 -9.66 13.10 -0.93
CA VAL A 104 -8.86 13.01 -2.16
C VAL A 104 -9.65 12.36 -3.29
N LEU A 105 -10.49 11.35 -3.00
CA LEU A 105 -11.40 10.77 -4.00
C LEU A 105 -12.42 11.80 -4.47
N ASP A 106 -13.10 12.48 -3.55
CA ASP A 106 -14.20 13.39 -3.86
C ASP A 106 -13.76 14.69 -4.51
N LYS A 107 -12.69 15.31 -4.00
CA LYS A 107 -12.27 16.66 -4.43
C LYS A 107 -11.19 16.66 -5.50
N VAL A 108 -10.48 15.53 -5.70
CA VAL A 108 -9.38 15.44 -6.67
C VAL A 108 -9.71 14.41 -7.75
N PHE A 109 -9.78 13.12 -7.40
CA PHE A 109 -9.92 12.04 -8.39
C PHE A 109 -11.28 12.02 -9.12
N ASN A 110 -12.34 12.54 -8.50
CA ASN A 110 -13.63 12.73 -9.14
C ASN A 110 -13.56 13.66 -10.37
N ASN A 111 -12.65 14.64 -10.36
CA ASN A 111 -12.42 15.54 -11.51
C ASN A 111 -11.72 14.82 -12.68
N PHE A 112 -11.04 13.71 -12.41
CA PHE A 112 -10.41 12.85 -13.42
C PHE A 112 -11.32 11.68 -13.85
N GLY A 113 -12.60 11.71 -13.45
CA GLY A 113 -13.58 10.70 -13.83
C GLY A 113 -13.48 9.38 -13.05
N ILE A 114 -12.67 9.31 -12.00
CA ILE A 114 -12.63 8.18 -11.08
C ILE A 114 -13.69 8.40 -10.01
N LYS A 115 -14.75 7.60 -10.06
CA LYS A 115 -15.91 7.72 -9.17
C LYS A 115 -15.72 6.86 -7.92
N TYR A 116 -16.52 7.13 -6.90
CA TYR A 116 -16.57 6.29 -5.72
C TYR A 116 -18.00 6.02 -5.27
N GLU A 117 -18.20 4.98 -4.50
CA GLU A 117 -19.46 4.69 -3.80
C GLU A 117 -19.14 4.28 -2.36
N ILE A 118 -19.82 4.90 -1.41
CA ILE A 118 -19.66 4.60 0.01
C ILE A 118 -20.58 3.43 0.36
N VAL A 119 -20.03 2.36 0.95
CA VAL A 119 -20.78 1.14 1.30
C VAL A 119 -20.39 0.69 2.70
N GLU A 120 -21.36 0.15 3.46
CA GLU A 120 -21.10 -0.54 4.72
C GLU A 120 -20.42 -1.89 4.44
N THR A 121 -19.10 -1.95 4.61
CA THR A 121 -18.29 -3.11 4.21
C THR A 121 -18.39 -4.29 5.18
N ARG A 122 -19.03 -4.12 6.34
CA ARG A 122 -19.39 -5.23 7.25
C ARG A 122 -20.59 -6.02 6.74
N ASP A 123 -21.45 -5.41 5.92
CA ASP A 123 -22.54 -6.11 5.25
C ASP A 123 -22.03 -6.66 3.91
N LEU A 124 -21.54 -7.90 3.96
CA LEU A 124 -20.95 -8.57 2.80
C LEU A 124 -21.95 -8.79 1.66
N SER A 125 -23.23 -8.97 1.97
CA SER A 125 -24.30 -9.14 0.97
C SER A 125 -24.56 -7.83 0.24
N LEU A 126 -24.66 -6.73 0.99
CA LEU A 126 -24.75 -5.39 0.42
C LEU A 126 -23.50 -5.09 -0.42
N LEU A 127 -22.30 -5.33 0.12
CA LEU A 127 -21.05 -5.10 -0.58
C LEU A 127 -21.00 -5.85 -1.93
N ASP A 128 -21.26 -7.15 -1.94
CA ASP A 128 -21.27 -7.97 -3.17
C ASP A 128 -22.31 -7.44 -4.19
N SER A 129 -23.49 -7.03 -3.74
CA SER A 129 -24.54 -6.48 -4.61
C SER A 129 -24.16 -5.14 -5.27
N LYS A 130 -23.22 -4.40 -4.68
CA LYS A 130 -22.75 -3.10 -5.17
C LYS A 130 -21.60 -3.20 -6.16
N VAL A 131 -21.00 -4.37 -6.33
CA VAL A 131 -19.91 -4.58 -7.29
C VAL A 131 -20.47 -4.69 -8.72
N GLY A 132 -20.64 -3.53 -9.37
CA GLY A 132 -21.04 -3.43 -10.77
C GLY A 132 -19.85 -3.46 -11.76
N PRO A 133 -20.11 -3.46 -13.09
CA PRO A 133 -19.06 -3.59 -14.11
C PRO A 133 -17.98 -2.48 -14.10
N SER A 134 -18.34 -1.28 -13.64
CA SER A 134 -17.41 -0.15 -13.50
C SER A 134 -16.58 -0.19 -12.23
N VAL A 135 -16.92 -1.03 -11.25
CA VAL A 135 -16.14 -1.16 -10.01
C VAL A 135 -14.82 -1.85 -10.33
N LYS A 136 -13.71 -1.28 -9.83
CA LYS A 136 -12.34 -1.80 -10.02
C LYS A 136 -11.57 -1.99 -8.72
N ALA A 137 -12.08 -1.48 -7.61
CA ALA A 137 -11.50 -1.76 -6.31
C ALA A 137 -12.50 -1.61 -5.17
N ILE A 138 -12.20 -2.29 -4.08
CA ILE A 138 -12.76 -2.05 -2.75
C ILE A 138 -11.63 -1.53 -1.87
N PHE A 139 -11.82 -0.37 -1.25
CA PHE A 139 -10.88 0.26 -0.33
C PHE A 139 -11.49 0.23 1.08
N ILE A 140 -10.86 -0.51 1.98
CA ILE A 140 -11.27 -0.62 3.39
C ILE A 140 -10.17 -0.11 4.32
N GLU A 141 -10.59 0.26 5.53
CA GLU A 141 -9.73 0.53 6.68
C GLU A 141 -10.29 -0.31 7.83
N THR A 142 -9.44 -1.04 8.55
CA THR A 142 -9.90 -1.91 9.64
C THR A 142 -8.80 -2.14 10.69
N PRO A 143 -9.02 -1.75 11.95
CA PRO A 143 -10.15 -0.96 12.46
C PRO A 143 -10.22 0.44 11.82
N ALA A 144 -11.42 0.90 11.48
CA ALA A 144 -11.61 2.18 10.80
C ALA A 144 -11.66 3.38 11.75
N ASN A 145 -10.87 4.41 11.47
CA ASN A 145 -10.89 5.68 12.20
C ASN A 145 -12.18 6.49 11.93
N PRO A 146 -12.87 7.07 12.94
CA PRO A 146 -12.60 7.02 14.39
C PRO A 146 -13.42 5.96 15.14
N LEU A 147 -14.42 5.36 14.50
CA LEU A 147 -15.42 4.51 15.17
C LEU A 147 -14.92 3.08 15.46
N MET A 148 -13.71 2.73 15.03
CA MET A 148 -13.04 1.44 15.24
C MET A 148 -13.84 0.24 14.70
N ASN A 149 -14.64 0.45 13.66
CA ASN A 149 -15.36 -0.64 12.99
C ASN A 149 -14.36 -1.63 12.40
N VAL A 150 -14.62 -2.93 12.60
CA VAL A 150 -13.82 -4.03 12.05
C VAL A 150 -14.53 -4.61 10.84
N THR A 151 -13.80 -4.73 9.73
CA THR A 151 -14.26 -5.42 8.51
C THR A 151 -13.46 -6.71 8.34
N ASP A 152 -14.12 -7.82 8.02
CA ASP A 152 -13.47 -9.09 7.72
C ASP A 152 -12.74 -9.02 6.37
N ILE A 153 -11.41 -8.88 6.42
CA ILE A 153 -10.56 -8.74 5.24
C ILE A 153 -10.65 -9.99 4.35
N GLU A 154 -10.68 -11.19 4.92
CA GLU A 154 -10.69 -12.44 4.14
C GLU A 154 -12.02 -12.58 3.38
N ALA A 155 -13.13 -12.25 4.04
CA ALA A 155 -14.44 -12.26 3.41
C ALA A 155 -14.55 -11.22 2.27
N VAL A 156 -14.04 -10.00 2.48
CA VAL A 156 -13.99 -8.98 1.43
C VAL A 156 -13.05 -9.39 0.28
N SER A 157 -11.91 -10.03 0.58
CA SER A 157 -10.99 -10.57 -0.43
C SER A 157 -11.67 -11.58 -1.34
N LYS A 158 -12.52 -12.46 -0.79
CA LYS A 158 -13.30 -13.42 -1.59
C LYS A 158 -14.25 -12.70 -2.57
N ILE A 159 -14.90 -11.61 -2.15
CA ILE A 159 -15.74 -10.79 -3.04
C ILE A 159 -14.88 -10.11 -4.12
N ALA A 160 -13.76 -9.48 -3.73
CA ALA A 160 -12.87 -8.81 -4.68
C ALA A 160 -12.34 -9.78 -5.76
N LYS A 161 -11.92 -10.98 -5.36
CA LYS A 161 -11.47 -12.06 -6.27
C LYS A 161 -12.59 -12.57 -7.17
N LYS A 162 -13.80 -12.79 -6.63
CA LYS A 162 -14.98 -13.21 -7.41
C LYS A 162 -15.26 -12.25 -8.57
N HIS A 163 -15.08 -10.95 -8.36
CA HIS A 163 -15.31 -9.92 -9.37
C HIS A 163 -14.06 -9.48 -10.13
N ASN A 164 -12.89 -10.08 -9.86
CA ASN A 164 -11.61 -9.74 -10.45
C ASN A 164 -11.25 -8.24 -10.32
N ILE A 165 -11.39 -7.71 -9.10
CA ILE A 165 -11.08 -6.32 -8.75
C ILE A 165 -10.05 -6.27 -7.62
N TYR A 166 -9.43 -5.10 -7.40
CA TYR A 166 -8.46 -4.93 -6.34
C TYR A 166 -9.12 -4.83 -4.95
N LEU A 167 -8.46 -5.36 -3.93
CA LEU A 167 -8.73 -5.04 -2.54
C LEU A 167 -7.56 -4.19 -2.02
N ILE A 168 -7.88 -3.02 -1.47
CA ILE A 168 -6.93 -2.11 -0.84
C ILE A 168 -7.31 -2.04 0.64
N VAL A 169 -6.34 -2.35 1.52
CA VAL A 169 -6.53 -2.31 2.97
C VAL A 169 -5.57 -1.30 3.57
N ASP A 170 -6.11 -0.24 4.17
CA ASP A 170 -5.33 0.65 5.02
C ASP A 170 -5.14 -0.02 6.39
N ASN A 171 -3.89 -0.41 6.66
CA ASN A 171 -3.48 -1.16 7.83
C ASN A 171 -2.84 -0.27 8.91
N THR A 172 -2.97 1.06 8.81
CA THR A 172 -2.24 2.04 9.63
C THR A 172 -2.38 1.78 11.13
N PHE A 173 -3.58 1.44 11.61
CA PHE A 173 -3.84 1.24 13.04
C PHE A 173 -3.26 -0.06 13.60
N MET A 174 -3.23 -1.13 12.81
CA MET A 174 -2.84 -2.45 13.31
C MET A 174 -1.34 -2.70 13.17
N THR A 175 -0.71 -2.10 12.15
CA THR A 175 0.66 -2.42 11.72
C THR A 175 0.80 -3.89 11.27
N PRO A 176 1.87 -4.27 10.55
CA PRO A 176 2.14 -5.68 10.24
C PRO A 176 2.34 -6.58 11.47
N TYR A 177 2.53 -6.01 12.66
CA TYR A 177 2.71 -6.78 13.88
C TYR A 177 1.40 -7.47 14.33
N LEU A 178 0.26 -6.79 14.23
CA LEU A 178 -1.04 -7.31 14.68
C LEU A 178 -1.90 -7.84 13.53
N GLN A 179 -1.76 -7.28 12.32
CA GLN A 179 -2.58 -7.65 11.17
C GLN A 179 -1.73 -7.60 9.91
N ARG A 180 -1.79 -8.65 9.08
CA ARG A 180 -1.09 -8.72 7.79
C ARG A 180 -2.12 -8.96 6.68
N PRO A 181 -2.75 -7.90 6.12
CA PRO A 181 -3.82 -8.03 5.14
C PRO A 181 -3.45 -8.88 3.93
N ILE A 182 -2.19 -8.84 3.49
CA ILE A 182 -1.69 -9.63 2.35
C ILE A 182 -1.86 -11.14 2.56
N LEU A 183 -1.78 -11.62 3.81
CA LEU A 183 -1.99 -13.03 4.12
C LEU A 183 -3.47 -13.41 4.20
N LEU A 184 -4.36 -12.42 4.28
CA LEU A 184 -5.81 -12.58 4.29
C LEU A 184 -6.41 -12.47 2.88
N GLY A 185 -5.58 -12.21 1.88
CA GLY A 185 -5.88 -12.39 0.45
C GLY A 185 -5.90 -11.10 -0.35
#